data_AF-A0A3D5HAG1-F1
#
_entry.id   AF-A0A3D5HAG1-F1
#
_cell.length_a   1.000
_cell.length_b   1.000
_cell.length_c   1.000
_cell.angle_alpha   90.00
_cell.angle_beta   90.00
_cell.angle_gamma   90.00
#
_symmetry.space_group_name_H-M   'P 1'
#
loop_
_entity.id
_entity.type
_entity.pdbx_description
1 polymer ?
#
loop_
_entity_poly.entity_id
_entity_poly.type
_entity_poly.pdbx_seq_one_letter_code
_entity_poly.pdbx_strand_id
1 'polypeptide(L)'
;NPEAHAALWPIFYPLLNTSSIPLADSIWIHDAVTGERLPFERGVSGVSFALNLPPSASRAVCISYRQLTPKDRMEYILTTTKRWGRPLERAIFRVVVPDSLKLTHISIPCDSLAKRGHDVEYLIRKKAFMPSSNFIIEWERRRK
;
A
#
# COMPACT_ATOMS: atom_id res chain seq x y z
N ASN A 1 7.94 -15.55 12.23
CA ASN A 1 8.06 -16.82 11.48
C ASN A 1 7.58 -17.94 12.38
N PRO A 2 6.48 -18.65 12.08
CA PRO A 2 6.06 -19.80 12.88
C PRO A 2 6.91 -21.06 12.64
N GLU A 3 7.80 -21.06 11.65
CA GLU A 3 8.66 -22.21 11.33
C GLU A 3 9.82 -22.38 12.31
N ALA A 4 10.28 -23.62 12.43
CA ALA A 4 11.34 -24.05 13.35
C ALA A 4 12.78 -23.70 12.87
N HIS A 5 12.95 -23.27 11.61
CA HIS A 5 14.26 -22.93 11.05
C HIS A 5 14.26 -21.58 10.32
N ALA A 6 15.44 -20.99 10.17
CA ALA A 6 15.60 -19.78 9.37
C ALA A 6 15.37 -20.12 7.91
N ALA A 7 14.42 -19.43 7.28
CA ALA A 7 14.07 -19.63 5.89
C ALA A 7 14.12 -18.28 5.15
N LEU A 8 14.43 -18.36 3.86
CA LEU A 8 14.17 -17.26 2.93
C LEU A 8 12.70 -17.30 2.57
N TRP A 9 11.97 -16.27 3.00
CA TRP A 9 10.55 -16.13 2.72
C TRP A 9 10.36 -15.31 1.46
N PRO A 10 9.87 -15.90 0.36
CA PRO A 10 9.57 -15.14 -0.84
C PRO A 10 8.33 -14.27 -0.60
N ILE A 11 8.45 -12.99 -0.91
CA ILE A 11 7.36 -12.02 -0.85
C ILE A 11 7.12 -11.48 -2.25
N PHE A 12 5.85 -11.53 -2.67
CA PHE A 12 5.38 -10.82 -3.85
C PHE A 12 4.52 -9.64 -3.41
N TYR A 13 4.93 -8.43 -3.78
CA TYR A 13 4.16 -7.21 -3.56
C TYR A 13 3.48 -6.78 -4.86
N PRO A 14 2.15 -6.88 -4.95
CA PRO A 14 1.43 -6.57 -6.18
C PRO A 14 1.38 -5.07 -6.43
N LEU A 15 1.55 -4.68 -7.69
CA LEU A 15 1.38 -3.31 -8.15
C LEU A 15 0.37 -3.32 -9.29
N LEU A 16 -0.50 -2.30 -9.33
CA LEU A 16 -1.40 -2.15 -10.45
C LEU A 16 -0.60 -1.92 -11.73
N ASN A 17 -0.99 -2.65 -12.77
CA ASN A 17 -0.56 -2.42 -14.13
C ASN A 17 -1.72 -2.79 -15.03
N THR A 18 -2.50 -1.80 -15.44
CA THR A 18 -3.66 -1.97 -16.30
C THR A 18 -3.49 -1.11 -17.55
N SER A 19 -4.35 -1.28 -18.55
CA SER A 19 -4.35 -0.42 -19.74
C SER A 19 -4.59 1.06 -19.40
N SER A 20 -5.25 1.35 -18.29
CA SER A 20 -5.51 2.70 -17.82
C SER A 20 -4.51 3.20 -16.80
N ILE A 21 -3.88 2.35 -15.98
CA ILE A 21 -2.97 2.77 -14.91
C ILE A 21 -1.60 2.12 -15.18
N PRO A 22 -0.57 2.89 -15.54
CA PRO A 22 0.75 2.34 -15.82
C PRO A 22 1.39 1.81 -14.54
N LEU A 23 2.27 0.81 -14.67
CA LEU A 23 3.10 0.33 -13.56
C LEU A 23 3.88 1.48 -12.90
N ALA A 24 4.15 1.35 -11.61
CA ALA A 24 4.97 2.31 -10.86
C ALA A 24 6.33 2.56 -11.53
N ASP A 25 6.70 3.84 -11.70
CA ASP A 25 7.97 4.24 -12.34
C ASP A 25 9.17 4.03 -11.39
N SER A 26 8.94 4.28 -10.10
CA SER A 26 9.96 4.23 -9.05
C SER A 26 9.46 3.40 -7.88
N ILE A 27 10.33 2.53 -7.37
CA ILE A 27 10.02 1.57 -6.29
C ILE A 27 11.25 1.49 -5.39
N TRP A 28 11.03 1.61 -4.08
CA TRP A 28 12.05 1.47 -3.05
C TRP A 28 11.54 0.50 -1.99
N ILE A 29 12.39 -0.46 -1.64
CA ILE A 29 12.11 -1.45 -0.59
C ILE A 29 13.26 -1.41 0.40
N HIS A 30 12.95 -1.23 1.68
CA HIS A 30 13.93 -1.22 2.75
C HIS A 30 13.41 -1.92 4.00
N ASP A 31 14.33 -2.44 4.81
CA ASP A 31 14.03 -2.80 6.20
C ASP A 31 13.65 -1.52 6.95
N ALA A 32 12.47 -1.51 7.57
CA ALA A 32 11.91 -0.31 8.18
C ALA A 32 12.62 0.08 9.50
N VAL A 33 13.44 -0.80 10.06
CA VAL A 33 14.20 -0.56 11.29
C VAL A 33 15.61 -0.11 10.96
N THR A 34 16.32 -0.83 10.08
CA THR A 34 17.72 -0.52 9.76
C THR A 34 17.87 0.49 8.63
N GLY A 35 16.83 0.70 7.81
CA GLY A 35 16.89 1.50 6.59
C GLY A 35 17.66 0.82 5.44
N GLU A 36 18.13 -0.41 5.65
CA GLU A 36 18.88 -1.15 4.63
C GLU A 36 18.00 -1.43 3.41
N ARG A 37 18.53 -1.16 2.22
CA ARG A 37 17.84 -1.43 0.97
C ARG A 37 17.76 -2.93 0.73
N LEU A 38 16.55 -3.43 0.50
CA LEU A 38 16.33 -4.82 0.13
C LEU A 38 16.38 -4.98 -1.40
N PRO A 39 17.15 -5.95 -1.94
CA PRO A 39 17.14 -6.25 -3.36
C PRO A 39 15.78 -6.84 -3.77
N PHE A 40 15.34 -6.51 -4.98
CA PHE A 40 14.07 -6.99 -5.51
C PHE A 40 14.12 -7.10 -7.03
N GLU A 41 13.25 -7.94 -7.58
CA GLU A 41 13.04 -8.11 -9.00
C GLU A 41 11.73 -7.43 -9.40
N ARG A 42 11.75 -6.65 -10.48
CA ARG A 42 10.54 -6.06 -11.07
C ARG A 42 9.89 -7.06 -12.02
N GLY A 43 8.60 -7.33 -11.79
CA GLY A 43 7.76 -8.08 -12.71
C GLY A 43 6.73 -7.18 -13.41
N VAL A 44 5.88 -7.79 -14.23
CA VAL A 44 4.83 -7.09 -14.97
C VAL A 44 3.66 -6.61 -14.11
N SER A 45 3.50 -7.15 -12.90
CA SER A 45 2.35 -6.92 -12.02
C SER A 45 2.73 -6.67 -10.55
N GLY A 46 4.01 -6.36 -10.30
CA GLY A 46 4.52 -6.23 -8.94
C GLY A 46 6.03 -6.38 -8.84
N VAL A 47 6.49 -6.57 -7.61
CA VAL A 47 7.88 -6.84 -7.28
C VAL A 47 8.02 -8.06 -6.39
N SER A 48 9.10 -8.80 -6.59
CA SER A 48 9.44 -9.99 -5.80
C SER A 48 10.73 -9.73 -5.03
N PHE A 49 10.76 -10.12 -3.76
CA PHE A 49 11.96 -10.07 -2.92
C PHE A 49 11.90 -11.18 -1.88
N ALA A 50 13.01 -11.44 -1.19
CA ALA A 50 13.07 -12.45 -0.15
C ALA A 50 13.47 -11.82 1.18
N LEU A 51 12.88 -12.33 2.26
CA LEU A 51 13.23 -11.95 3.62
C LEU A 51 13.89 -13.13 4.34
N ASN A 52 15.05 -12.89 4.94
CA ASN A 52 15.58 -13.83 5.92
C ASN A 52 14.83 -13.61 7.25
N LEU A 53 13.98 -14.57 7.59
CA LEU A 53 13.14 -14.54 8.78
C LEU A 53 13.48 -15.74 9.67
N PRO A 54 14.32 -15.56 10.70
CA PRO A 54 14.57 -16.59 11.70
C PRO A 54 13.29 -17.03 12.42
N PRO A 55 13.29 -18.21 13.07
CA PRO A 55 12.17 -18.69 13.87
C PRO A 55 11.71 -17.65 14.88
N SER A 56 10.40 -17.49 15.02
CA SER A 56 9.75 -16.50 15.89
C SER A 56 10.11 -15.03 15.63
N ALA A 57 10.93 -14.72 14.62
CA ALA A 57 11.27 -13.35 14.27
C ALA A 57 10.13 -12.65 13.53
N SER A 58 10.07 -11.33 13.71
CA SER A 58 9.28 -10.41 12.91
C SER A 58 10.23 -9.46 12.15
N ARG A 59 9.80 -9.03 10.97
CA ARG A 59 10.48 -8.00 10.18
C ARG A 59 9.48 -6.94 9.81
N ALA A 60 9.90 -5.68 9.88
CA ALA A 60 9.14 -4.56 9.34
C ALA A 60 9.78 -4.15 8.02
N VAL A 61 8.98 -4.08 6.97
CA VAL A 61 9.43 -3.71 5.63
C VAL A 61 8.65 -2.47 5.20
N CYS A 62 9.37 -1.50 4.65
CA CYS A 62 8.77 -0.32 4.05
C CYS A 62 8.91 -0.43 2.52
N ILE A 63 7.77 -0.35 1.85
CA ILE A 63 7.67 -0.36 0.39
C ILE A 63 7.09 0.99 -0.01
N SER A 64 7.86 1.76 -0.77
CA SER A 64 7.46 3.06 -1.32
C SER A 64 7.49 2.98 -2.83
N TYR A 65 6.51 3.60 -3.49
CA TYR A 65 6.49 3.66 -4.94
C TYR A 65 5.80 4.93 -5.44
N ARG A 66 6.16 5.34 -6.66
CA ARG A 66 5.51 6.43 -7.39
C ARG A 66 4.82 5.88 -8.63
N GLN A 67 3.57 6.26 -8.80
CA GLN A 67 2.73 5.79 -9.90
C GLN A 67 1.90 6.94 -10.44
N LEU A 68 1.79 7.02 -11.76
CA LEU A 68 0.87 7.96 -12.40
C LEU A 68 -0.57 7.50 -12.21
N THR A 69 -1.45 8.44 -11.87
CA THR A 69 -2.88 8.20 -11.64
C THR A 69 -3.72 8.94 -12.69
N PRO A 70 -3.77 8.44 -13.93
CA PRO A 70 -4.60 9.05 -14.97
C PRO A 70 -6.09 8.90 -14.65
N LYS A 71 -6.90 9.87 -15.10
CA LYS A 71 -8.35 9.96 -14.88
C LYS A 71 -8.79 10.25 -13.45
N ASP A 72 -7.95 10.97 -12.70
CA ASP A 72 -8.27 11.42 -11.34
C ASP A 72 -8.72 10.29 -10.40
N ARG A 73 -8.08 9.12 -10.55
CA ARG A 73 -8.38 7.90 -9.80
C ARG A 73 -7.10 7.18 -9.39
N MET A 74 -7.10 6.69 -8.15
CA MET A 74 -6.12 5.78 -7.59
C MET A 74 -6.82 4.50 -7.15
N GLU A 75 -6.15 3.37 -7.35
CA GLU A 75 -6.56 2.10 -6.77
C GLU A 75 -5.36 1.46 -6.06
N TYR A 76 -5.61 0.80 -4.93
CA TYR A 76 -4.60 0.11 -4.14
C TYR A 76 -5.06 -1.32 -3.87
N ILE A 77 -4.23 -2.29 -4.27
CA ILE A 77 -4.56 -3.70 -4.21
C ILE A 77 -4.57 -4.15 -2.75
N LEU A 78 -5.75 -4.55 -2.28
CA LEU A 78 -5.94 -5.08 -0.93
C LEU A 78 -6.39 -6.53 -0.92
N THR A 79 -7.06 -6.97 -1.97
CA THR A 79 -7.67 -8.30 -2.06
C THR A 79 -6.66 -9.46 -2.00
N THR A 80 -5.39 -9.20 -2.32
CA THR A 80 -4.31 -10.19 -2.25
C THR A 80 -3.94 -10.59 -0.83
N THR A 81 -4.27 -9.79 0.19
CA THR A 81 -4.00 -10.12 1.60
C THR A 81 -4.74 -11.37 2.05
N LYS A 82 -5.83 -11.76 1.37
CA LYS A 82 -6.54 -13.03 1.60
C LYS A 82 -5.62 -14.24 1.47
N ARG A 83 -4.57 -14.17 0.63
CA ARG A 83 -3.59 -15.25 0.46
C ARG A 83 -2.79 -15.54 1.73
N TRP A 84 -2.77 -14.63 2.70
CA TRP A 84 -2.11 -14.85 3.99
C TRP A 84 -2.92 -15.76 4.93
N GLY A 85 -4.16 -16.13 4.53
CA GLY A 85 -5.02 -17.03 5.30
C GLY A 85 -5.59 -16.43 6.60
N ARG A 86 -5.31 -15.16 6.90
CA ARG A 86 -5.78 -14.46 8.09
C ARG A 86 -5.95 -12.96 7.84
N PRO A 87 -6.86 -12.29 8.58
CA PRO A 87 -7.04 -10.85 8.44
C PRO A 87 -5.78 -10.09 8.87
N LEU A 88 -5.64 -8.87 8.35
CA LEU A 88 -4.68 -7.92 8.90
C LEU A 88 -5.14 -7.54 10.31
N GLU A 89 -4.32 -7.83 11.31
CA GLU A 89 -4.62 -7.50 12.71
C GLU A 89 -4.94 -6.01 12.87
N ARG A 90 -4.13 -5.16 12.22
CA ARG A 90 -4.32 -3.71 12.13
C ARG A 90 -3.92 -3.20 10.75
N ALA A 91 -4.77 -2.36 10.16
CA ALA A 91 -4.45 -1.60 8.95
C ALA A 91 -4.73 -0.11 9.18
N ILE A 92 -3.80 0.74 8.77
CA ILE A 92 -3.94 2.20 8.85
C ILE A 92 -3.67 2.75 7.46
N PHE A 93 -4.67 3.43 6.89
CA PHE A 93 -4.53 4.13 5.61
C PHE A 93 -4.57 5.63 5.87
N ARG A 94 -3.61 6.34 5.29
CA ARG A 94 -3.51 7.79 5.31
C ARG A 94 -3.50 8.28 3.89
N VAL A 95 -4.55 8.98 3.49
CA VAL A 95 -4.65 9.62 2.17
C VAL A 95 -4.42 11.10 2.37
N VAL A 96 -3.42 11.65 1.71
CA VAL A 96 -3.09 13.08 1.74
C VAL A 96 -3.27 13.61 0.34
N VAL A 97 -4.12 14.62 0.19
CA VAL A 97 -4.33 15.31 -1.09
C VAL A 97 -4.16 16.81 -0.89
N PRO A 98 -3.59 17.52 -1.89
CA PRO A 98 -3.55 18.98 -1.85
C PRO A 98 -4.96 19.56 -1.86
N ASP A 99 -5.13 20.74 -1.26
CA ASP A 99 -6.42 21.45 -1.14
C ASP A 99 -6.97 21.94 -2.48
N SER A 100 -6.16 21.88 -3.53
CA SER A 100 -6.55 22.08 -4.93
C SER A 100 -7.34 20.89 -5.51
N LEU A 101 -7.29 19.72 -4.86
CA LEU A 101 -8.09 18.55 -5.19
C LEU A 101 -9.20 18.35 -4.17
N LYS A 102 -10.30 17.75 -4.62
CA LYS A 102 -11.42 17.34 -3.79
C LYS A 102 -11.70 15.87 -4.06
N LEU A 103 -11.63 15.03 -3.02
CA LEU A 103 -12.06 13.64 -3.15
C LEU A 103 -13.57 13.61 -3.43
N THR A 104 -13.94 12.90 -4.49
CA THR A 104 -15.33 12.63 -4.89
C THR A 104 -15.78 11.25 -4.43
N HIS A 105 -14.83 10.31 -4.31
CA HIS A 105 -15.10 8.96 -3.81
C HIS A 105 -13.93 8.41 -3.00
N ILE A 106 -14.27 7.67 -1.93
CA ILE A 106 -13.34 6.88 -1.14
C ILE A 106 -14.03 5.56 -0.78
N SER A 107 -13.50 4.42 -1.25
CA SER A 107 -14.23 3.15 -1.15
C SER A 107 -14.23 2.54 0.26
N ILE A 108 -13.34 3.02 1.14
CA ILE A 108 -13.29 2.62 2.54
C ILE A 108 -13.69 3.81 3.42
N PRO A 109 -14.66 3.65 4.35
CA PRO A 109 -15.09 4.73 5.23
C PRO A 109 -13.94 5.30 6.05
N CYS A 110 -13.83 6.63 6.03
CA CYS A 110 -12.86 7.42 6.77
C CYS A 110 -13.31 7.65 8.21
N ASP A 111 -12.36 7.58 9.15
CA ASP A 111 -12.65 7.81 10.57
C ASP A 111 -12.44 9.26 10.98
N SER A 112 -11.50 9.97 10.33
CA SER A 112 -11.19 11.36 10.66
C SER A 112 -10.56 12.11 9.50
N LEU A 113 -10.88 13.40 9.39
CA LEU A 113 -10.33 14.34 8.42
C LEU A 113 -9.61 15.49 9.13
N ALA A 114 -8.45 15.88 8.64
CA ALA A 114 -7.70 17.02 9.15
C ALA A 114 -7.15 17.88 8.00
N LYS A 115 -7.27 19.20 8.12
CA LYS A 115 -6.57 20.14 7.23
C LYS A 115 -5.19 20.44 7.82
N ARG A 116 -4.13 20.30 7.02
CA ARG A 116 -2.74 20.57 7.42
C ARG A 116 -2.10 21.48 6.36
N GLY A 117 -2.09 22.79 6.61
CA GLY A 117 -1.60 23.76 5.63
C GLY A 117 -2.42 23.68 4.32
N HIS A 118 -1.72 23.36 3.23
CA HIS A 118 -2.30 23.19 1.89
C HIS A 118 -2.77 21.76 1.59
N ASP A 119 -2.75 20.85 2.57
CA ASP A 119 -3.20 19.48 2.39
C ASP A 119 -4.44 19.15 3.21
N VAL A 120 -5.21 18.19 2.72
CA VAL A 120 -6.30 17.52 3.43
C VAL A 120 -5.89 16.07 3.64
N GLU A 121 -5.90 15.64 4.90
CA GLU A 121 -5.56 14.29 5.32
C GLU A 121 -6.82 13.52 5.74
N TYR A 122 -7.02 12.35 5.14
CA TYR A 122 -8.06 11.38 5.47
C TYR A 122 -7.39 10.18 6.15
N LEU A 123 -7.88 9.83 7.34
CA LEU A 123 -7.32 8.74 8.12
C LEU A 123 -8.36 7.64 8.32
N ILE A 124 -7.95 6.41 8.01
CA ILE A 124 -8.74 5.20 8.13
C ILE A 124 -7.96 4.19 8.98
N ARG A 125 -8.62 3.59 9.95
CA ARG A 125 -8.10 2.59 10.87
C ARG A 125 -9.03 1.39 10.84
N LYS A 126 -8.49 0.21 10.57
CA LYS A 126 -9.21 -1.05 10.60
C LYS A 126 -8.50 -2.03 11.54
N LYS A 127 -9.30 -2.86 12.22
CA LYS A 127 -8.85 -3.97 13.06
C LYS A 127 -9.45 -5.26 12.50
N ALA A 128 -8.72 -6.37 12.56
CA ALA A 128 -9.14 -7.67 11.99
C ALA A 128 -9.68 -7.52 10.54
N PHE A 129 -8.93 -6.81 9.71
CA PHE A 129 -9.36 -6.36 8.39
C PHE A 129 -9.11 -7.41 7.31
N MET A 130 -10.18 -7.93 6.71
CA MET A 130 -10.14 -8.83 5.55
C MET A 130 -10.87 -8.18 4.36
N PRO A 131 -10.18 -7.39 3.54
CA PRO A 131 -10.79 -6.65 2.44
C PRO A 131 -11.36 -7.58 1.36
N SER A 132 -12.61 -7.35 0.95
CA SER A 132 -13.24 -8.03 -0.19
C SER A 132 -13.02 -7.30 -1.52
N SER A 133 -12.61 -6.04 -1.47
CA SER A 133 -12.37 -5.15 -2.60
C SER A 133 -11.05 -4.39 -2.44
N ASN A 134 -10.55 -3.82 -3.55
CA ASN A 134 -9.41 -2.92 -3.53
C ASN A 134 -9.81 -1.55 -2.95
N PHE A 135 -8.82 -0.80 -2.48
CA PHE A 135 -9.05 0.56 -1.99
C PHE A 135 -9.02 1.53 -3.17
N ILE A 136 -10.14 2.20 -3.44
CA ILE A 136 -10.33 3.09 -4.58
C ILE A 136 -10.54 4.50 -4.04
N ILE A 137 -9.84 5.45 -4.65
CA ILE A 137 -9.94 6.88 -4.37
C ILE A 137 -10.14 7.59 -5.70
N GLU A 138 -11.13 8.46 -5.77
CA GLU A 138 -11.39 9.29 -6.95
C GLU A 138 -11.49 10.75 -6.51
N TRP A 139 -11.06 11.66 -7.37
CA TRP A 139 -11.04 13.09 -7.08
C TRP A 139 -11.42 13.94 -8.29
N GLU A 140 -11.60 15.22 -8.04
CA GLU A 140 -11.74 16.25 -9.04
C GLU A 140 -10.86 17.44 -8.66
N ARG A 141 -10.50 18.26 -9.63
CA ARG A 141 -9.92 19.58 -9.34
C ARG A 141 -10.99 20.47 -8.74
N ARG A 142 -10.67 21.18 -7.65
CA ARG A 142 -11.53 22.26 -7.19
C ARG A 142 -11.56 23.35 -8.24
N ARG A 143 -12.76 23.68 -8.73
CA ARG A 143 -12.97 24.92 -9.48
C ARG A 143 -12.82 26.08 -8.49
N LYS A 144 -11.97 27.03 -8.84
CA LYS A 144 -11.85 28.30 -8.12
C LYS A 144 -13.13 29.10 -8.24
#